data_AF-A0A8D1B734-F1
#
_entry.id   AF-A0A8D1B734-F1
#
_cell.length_a   1.000
_cell.length_b   1.000
_cell.length_c   1.000
_cell.angle_alpha   90.00
_cell.angle_beta   90.00
_cell.angle_gamma   90.00
#
_symmetry.space_group_name_H-M   'P 1'
#
loop_
_entity.id
_entity.type
_entity.pdbx_description
1 polymer ?
#
loop_
_entity_poly.entity_id
_entity_poly.type
_entity_poly.pdbx_seq_one_letter_code
_entity_poly.pdbx_strand_id
1 'polypeptide(L)'
;MDEGLLGVCIGEKRRIVVPPHLAYGEEGRGNIPGSAVLVFDIHVIDFHNPSDSISITSHYKPPDCSVLSKKGDYLKYHYNASLLDGTLLDSTWNLGKTYNIVLGSGQVVLGMDMGLREMCVGEKRTVIIPPHLGYGEAGVDGEVPGSAVLVFDIELLELVAGLPEGYMFVWNGEVSANLFEEIDKDGDGEVLLEEFSEYIHAQVASGKGKLAPGFDAEMIVKNMFTNQDRNGDGKVTAEEFKLKDQEAKHDEL
;
A
#
# COMPACT_ATOMS: atom_id res chain seq x y z
N MET A 1 6.17 23.61 28.96
CA MET A 1 6.89 22.58 28.18
C MET A 1 7.69 23.26 27.09
N ASP A 2 7.05 24.08 26.26
CA ASP A 2 7.64 24.86 25.16
C ASP A 2 8.97 25.55 25.53
N GLU A 3 9.00 26.29 26.63
CA GLU A 3 10.22 26.98 27.10
C GLU A 3 11.36 26.01 27.46
N GLY A 4 11.03 24.89 28.10
CA GLY A 4 12.04 23.92 28.56
C GLY A 4 12.61 23.05 27.44
N LEU A 5 11.93 23.00 26.29
CA LEU A 5 12.41 22.37 25.06
C LEU A 5 13.31 23.29 24.22
N LEU A 6 13.41 24.59 24.55
CA LEU A 6 14.30 25.48 23.79
C LEU A 6 15.76 25.05 23.94
N GLY A 7 16.47 25.06 22.79
CA GLY A 7 17.89 24.72 22.72
C GLY A 7 18.23 23.27 23.04
N VAL A 8 17.26 22.35 23.04
CA VAL A 8 17.55 20.91 23.09
C VAL A 8 18.23 20.46 21.80
N CYS A 9 19.04 19.40 21.89
CA CYS A 9 19.63 18.73 20.74
C CYS A 9 18.98 17.35 20.51
N ILE A 10 19.06 16.84 19.28
CA ILE A 10 18.70 15.46 18.95
C ILE A 10 19.55 14.49 19.80
N GLY A 11 18.93 13.47 20.37
CA GLY A 11 19.52 12.49 21.29
C GLY A 11 19.64 12.97 22.74
N GLU A 12 19.28 14.21 23.05
CA GLU A 12 19.38 14.76 24.41
C GLU A 12 18.31 14.17 25.34
N LYS A 13 18.71 13.76 26.54
CA LYS A 13 17.78 13.49 27.65
C LYS A 13 17.77 14.68 28.60
N ARG A 14 16.58 15.22 28.86
CA ARG A 14 16.40 16.40 29.71
C ARG A 14 15.29 16.16 30.74
N ARG A 15 15.57 16.50 31.99
CA ARG A 15 14.57 16.56 33.06
C ARG A 15 14.05 17.99 33.17
N ILE A 16 12.74 18.17 33.00
CA ILE A 16 12.06 19.47 33.12
C ILE A 16 11.16 19.44 34.35
N VAL A 17 11.36 20.39 35.26
CA VAL A 17 10.53 20.58 36.45
C VAL A 17 9.64 21.80 36.21
N VAL A 18 8.33 21.60 36.13
CA VAL A 18 7.35 22.63 35.84
C VAL A 18 6.58 22.98 37.12
N PRO A 19 6.74 24.20 37.65
CA PRO A 19 5.99 24.63 38.82
C PRO A 19 4.50 24.80 38.49
N PRO A 20 3.59 24.79 39.50
CA PRO A 20 2.16 24.68 39.24
C PRO A 20 1.59 25.82 38.39
N HIS A 21 2.11 27.04 38.57
CA HIS A 21 1.68 28.24 37.84
C HIS A 21 2.05 28.23 36.34
N LEU A 22 2.96 27.34 35.91
CA LEU A 22 3.30 27.07 34.50
C LEU A 22 2.73 25.73 34.01
N ALA A 23 1.95 25.03 34.85
CA ALA A 23 1.32 23.75 34.57
C ALA A 23 -0.21 23.86 34.64
N TYR A 24 -0.87 23.17 35.59
CA TYR A 24 -2.33 23.13 35.73
C TYR A 24 -2.87 24.00 36.88
N GLY A 25 -2.05 24.91 37.40
CA GLY A 25 -2.46 25.89 38.41
C GLY A 25 -2.94 25.28 39.73
N GLU A 26 -3.71 26.06 40.47
CA GLU A 26 -4.26 25.65 41.77
C GLU A 26 -5.43 24.66 41.63
N GLU A 27 -6.12 24.64 40.50
CA GLU A 27 -7.30 23.80 40.27
C GLU A 27 -6.96 22.37 39.81
N GLY A 28 -5.81 22.18 39.14
CA GLY A 28 -5.42 20.88 38.59
C GLY A 28 -6.20 20.49 37.33
N ARG A 29 -6.04 19.24 36.86
CA ARG A 29 -6.77 18.72 35.68
C ARG A 29 -6.84 17.20 35.69
N GLY A 30 -8.05 16.64 35.63
CA GLY A 30 -8.27 15.19 35.58
C GLY A 30 -7.64 14.49 36.79
N ASN A 31 -6.64 13.65 36.56
CA ASN A 31 -5.91 12.94 37.63
C ASN A 31 -4.77 13.78 38.24
N ILE A 32 -4.56 15.02 37.78
CA ILE A 32 -3.47 15.88 38.24
C ILE A 32 -4.00 16.80 39.34
N PRO A 33 -3.48 16.69 40.58
CA PRO A 33 -3.93 17.53 41.69
C PRO A 33 -3.63 19.02 41.49
N GLY A 34 -4.43 19.86 42.13
CA GLY A 34 -4.16 21.29 42.26
C GLY A 34 -2.82 21.57 42.93
N SER A 35 -2.14 22.62 42.47
CA SER A 35 -0.82 23.04 42.97
C SER A 35 0.30 21.97 42.83
N ALA A 36 0.12 20.98 41.97
CA ALA A 36 1.14 19.96 41.74
C ALA A 36 2.33 20.50 40.92
N VAL A 37 3.55 20.15 41.35
CA VAL A 37 4.76 20.31 40.54
C VAL A 37 4.88 19.10 39.62
N LEU A 38 5.07 19.33 38.32
CA LEU A 38 5.25 18.27 37.34
C LEU A 38 6.73 18.06 37.05
N VAL A 39 7.15 16.81 36.96
CA VAL A 39 8.51 16.44 36.54
C VAL A 39 8.38 15.58 35.30
N PHE A 40 8.97 16.05 34.21
CA PHE A 40 9.02 15.34 32.93
C PHE A 40 10.45 14.91 32.65
N ASP A 41 10.67 13.63 32.42
CA ASP A 41 11.90 13.11 31.84
C ASP A 41 11.68 12.94 30.34
N ILE A 42 12.37 13.74 29.54
CA ILE A 42 12.19 13.83 28.09
C ILE A 42 13.43 13.28 27.41
N HIS A 43 13.24 12.54 26.33
CA HIS A 43 14.29 12.11 25.42
C HIS A 43 13.95 12.68 24.04
N VAL A 44 14.75 13.62 23.55
CA VAL A 44 14.54 14.24 22.24
C VAL A 44 15.10 13.28 21.20
N ILE A 45 14.23 12.54 20.56
CA ILE A 45 14.61 11.51 19.60
C ILE A 45 14.96 12.11 18.23
N ASP A 46 14.16 13.09 17.79
CA ASP A 46 14.32 13.75 16.49
C ASP A 46 13.50 15.06 16.48
N PHE A 47 13.74 15.92 15.49
CA PHE A 47 12.90 17.09 15.21
C PHE A 47 12.08 16.86 13.95
N HIS A 48 10.77 17.11 14.04
CA HIS A 48 9.91 17.02 12.87
C HIS A 48 10.26 18.14 11.86
N ASN A 49 10.81 17.77 10.71
CA ASN A 49 10.92 18.64 9.56
C ASN A 49 10.02 18.09 8.43
N PRO A 50 8.97 18.82 8.01
CA PRO A 50 8.08 18.40 6.93
C PRO A 50 8.76 18.20 5.56
N SER A 51 10.00 18.66 5.43
CA SER A 51 10.82 18.43 4.23
C SER A 51 11.62 17.12 4.29
N ASP A 52 11.61 16.41 5.43
CA ASP A 52 12.33 15.16 5.57
C ASP A 52 11.70 14.08 4.69
N SER A 53 12.55 13.29 4.04
CA SER A 53 12.13 12.13 3.27
C SER A 53 12.37 10.85 4.09
N ILE A 54 11.92 9.71 3.57
CA ILE A 54 12.28 8.42 4.16
C ILE A 54 13.79 8.18 4.08
N SER A 55 14.34 7.48 5.07
CA SER A 55 15.71 6.96 5.01
C SER A 55 15.67 5.47 4.71
N ILE A 56 16.42 5.03 3.69
CA ILE A 56 16.51 3.62 3.29
C ILE A 56 17.94 3.15 3.49
N THR A 57 18.11 2.08 4.28
CA THR A 57 19.40 1.41 4.47
C THR A 57 19.28 -0.04 4.01
N SER A 58 19.95 -0.40 2.91
CA SER A 58 19.98 -1.78 2.42
C SER A 58 21.04 -2.58 3.18
N HIS A 59 20.62 -3.65 3.86
CA HIS A 59 21.50 -4.53 4.63
C HIS A 59 22.01 -5.70 3.81
N TYR A 60 21.18 -6.17 2.88
CA TYR A 60 21.52 -7.27 2.00
C TYR A 60 20.79 -7.10 0.68
N LYS A 61 21.54 -7.19 -0.42
CA LYS A 61 21.02 -7.16 -1.78
C LYS A 61 21.54 -8.38 -2.54
N PRO A 62 20.67 -9.23 -3.11
CA PRO A 62 21.08 -10.36 -3.92
C PRO A 62 21.96 -9.92 -5.11
N PRO A 63 22.93 -10.76 -5.53
CA PRO A 63 23.78 -10.44 -6.67
C PRO A 63 23.01 -10.40 -8.00
N ASP A 64 21.96 -11.21 -8.14
CA ASP A 64 21.06 -11.20 -9.30
C ASP A 64 19.82 -10.35 -8.99
N CYS A 65 19.99 -9.03 -9.09
CA CYS A 65 18.97 -8.04 -8.80
C CYS A 65 18.62 -7.28 -10.10
N SER A 66 18.13 -8.01 -11.09
CA SER A 66 17.81 -7.48 -12.42
C SER A 66 16.39 -6.87 -12.51
N VAL A 67 15.46 -7.36 -11.68
CA VAL A 67 14.08 -6.88 -11.63
C VAL A 67 13.87 -6.09 -10.34
N LEU A 68 13.46 -4.83 -10.49
CA LEU A 68 13.20 -3.90 -9.40
C LEU A 68 11.70 -3.59 -9.31
N SER A 69 11.20 -3.50 -8.08
CA SER A 69 9.82 -3.15 -7.81
C SER A 69 9.47 -1.73 -8.29
N LYS A 70 8.32 -1.62 -8.95
CA LYS A 70 7.74 -0.36 -9.41
C LYS A 70 6.25 -0.28 -9.10
N LYS A 71 5.68 0.92 -9.20
CA LYS A 71 4.25 1.17 -9.00
C LYS A 71 3.43 0.18 -9.85
N GLY A 72 2.40 -0.41 -9.23
CA GLY A 72 1.52 -1.40 -9.83
C GLY A 72 1.98 -2.85 -9.68
N ASP A 73 3.25 -3.10 -9.29
CA ASP A 73 3.71 -4.45 -9.01
C ASP A 73 3.05 -5.01 -7.75
N TYR A 74 2.79 -6.31 -7.76
CA TYR A 74 2.33 -7.03 -6.59
C TYR A 74 3.52 -7.59 -5.82
N LEU A 75 3.58 -7.28 -4.53
CA LEU A 75 4.68 -7.63 -3.64
C LEU A 75 4.18 -8.52 -2.51
N LYS A 76 4.97 -9.53 -2.15
CA LYS A 76 4.85 -10.24 -0.88
C LYS A 76 6.13 -10.06 -0.08
N TYR A 77 6.01 -9.64 1.16
CA TYR A 77 7.17 -9.34 2.00
C TYR A 77 6.91 -9.67 3.47
N HIS A 78 8.01 -9.85 4.20
CA HIS A 78 8.01 -9.82 5.66
C HIS A 78 8.46 -8.45 6.14
N TYR A 79 7.88 -8.01 7.26
CA TYR A 79 8.37 -6.85 8.00
C TYR A 79 8.35 -7.06 9.51
N ASN A 80 9.22 -6.31 10.19
CA ASN A 80 9.09 -5.91 11.59
C ASN A 80 8.97 -4.39 11.65
N ALA A 81 7.95 -3.90 12.34
CA ALA A 81 7.68 -2.49 12.56
C ALA A 81 7.98 -2.14 14.02
N SER A 82 8.79 -1.12 14.25
CA SER A 82 9.09 -0.61 15.58
C SER A 82 9.12 0.91 15.62
N LEU A 83 9.07 1.47 16.81
CA LEU A 83 9.45 2.86 17.07
C LEU A 83 10.97 3.01 17.02
N LEU A 84 11.45 4.25 16.93
CA LEU A 84 12.89 4.56 16.88
C LEU A 84 13.63 4.16 18.17
N ASP A 85 12.93 4.01 19.29
CA ASP A 85 13.48 3.50 20.55
C ASP A 85 13.57 1.97 20.63
N GLY A 86 13.13 1.26 19.58
CA GLY A 86 13.10 -0.20 19.49
C GLY A 86 11.82 -0.85 20.02
N THR A 87 10.84 -0.08 20.48
CA THR A 87 9.53 -0.62 20.88
C THR A 87 8.84 -1.25 19.68
N LEU A 88 8.61 -2.57 19.73
CA LEU A 88 7.94 -3.30 18.66
C LEU A 88 6.47 -2.87 18.56
N LEU A 89 6.03 -2.52 17.36
CA LEU A 89 4.64 -2.20 17.03
C LEU A 89 3.93 -3.42 16.45
N ASP A 90 4.51 -4.00 15.39
CA ASP A 90 3.89 -5.10 14.67
C ASP A 90 4.95 -5.94 13.92
N SER A 91 4.60 -7.18 13.58
CA SER A 91 5.44 -8.08 12.81
C SER A 91 4.63 -9.13 12.07
N THR A 92 4.92 -9.28 10.78
CA THR A 92 4.38 -10.38 9.96
C THR A 92 4.73 -11.77 10.50
N TRP A 93 5.85 -11.90 11.22
CA TRP A 93 6.24 -13.16 11.85
C TRP A 93 5.30 -13.55 12.99
N ASN A 94 4.79 -12.57 13.75
CA ASN A 94 3.81 -12.79 14.79
C ASN A 94 2.45 -13.23 14.21
N LEU A 95 2.15 -12.80 12.98
CA LEU A 95 0.93 -13.17 12.26
C LEU A 95 1.04 -14.51 11.51
N GLY A 96 2.25 -15.08 11.41
CA GLY A 96 2.51 -16.33 10.69
C GLY A 96 2.22 -16.27 9.18
N LYS A 97 2.12 -15.07 8.61
CA LYS A 97 1.81 -14.85 7.19
C LYS A 97 2.56 -13.63 6.63
N THR A 98 2.76 -13.61 5.33
CA THR A 98 3.36 -12.47 4.62
C THR A 98 2.37 -11.31 4.52
N TYR A 99 2.90 -10.10 4.34
CA TYR A 99 2.09 -8.96 3.95
C TYR A 99 2.13 -8.81 2.42
N ASN A 100 0.96 -8.61 1.82
CA ASN A 100 0.79 -8.65 0.37
C ASN A 100 0.10 -7.38 -0.10
N ILE A 101 0.72 -6.66 -1.05
CA ILE A 101 0.19 -5.39 -1.55
C ILE A 101 0.38 -5.23 -3.04
N VAL A 102 -0.37 -4.31 -3.63
CA VAL A 102 -0.07 -3.71 -4.93
C VAL A 102 0.60 -2.36 -4.68
N LEU A 103 1.86 -2.22 -5.11
CA LEU A 103 2.68 -1.06 -4.78
C LEU A 103 2.09 0.24 -5.34
N GLY A 104 1.90 1.25 -4.48
CA GLY A 104 1.34 2.53 -4.88
C GLY A 104 -0.19 2.55 -5.03
N SER A 105 -0.88 1.53 -4.51
CA SER A 105 -2.35 1.50 -4.44
C SER A 105 -2.92 2.16 -3.16
N GLY A 106 -2.07 2.71 -2.29
CA GLY A 106 -2.50 3.32 -1.02
C GLY A 106 -2.92 2.32 0.05
N GLN A 107 -2.50 1.05 -0.07
CA GLN A 107 -2.76 0.00 0.93
C GLN A 107 -1.90 0.11 2.20
N VAL A 108 -0.83 0.92 2.16
CA VAL A 108 0.10 1.15 3.27
C VAL A 108 0.37 2.65 3.41
N VAL A 109 0.99 3.05 4.53
CA VAL A 109 1.41 4.44 4.72
C VAL A 109 2.36 4.90 3.60
N LEU A 110 2.29 6.18 3.24
CA LEU A 110 3.00 6.73 2.08
C LEU A 110 4.51 6.45 2.12
N GLY A 111 5.13 6.54 3.30
CA GLY A 111 6.55 6.24 3.48
C GLY A 111 6.90 4.79 3.19
N MET A 112 6.01 3.84 3.46
CA MET A 112 6.22 2.42 3.10
C MET A 112 6.09 2.23 1.59
N ASP A 113 5.09 2.85 0.96
CA ASP A 113 4.92 2.82 -0.50
C ASP A 113 6.14 3.40 -1.23
N MET A 114 6.78 4.42 -0.66
CA MET A 114 8.06 4.96 -1.15
C MET A 114 9.20 3.99 -0.85
N GLY A 115 9.25 3.48 0.38
CA GLY A 115 10.29 2.59 0.90
C GLY A 115 10.17 1.14 0.45
N LEU A 116 9.25 0.80 -0.47
CA LEU A 116 9.13 -0.51 -1.15
C LEU A 116 9.50 -0.43 -2.64
N ARG A 117 9.81 0.75 -3.16
CA ARG A 117 10.28 0.94 -4.55
C ARG A 117 11.74 0.52 -4.72
N GLU A 118 12.11 0.14 -5.94
CA GLU A 118 13.48 -0.19 -6.31
C GLU A 118 14.11 -1.32 -5.46
N MET A 119 13.26 -2.23 -4.98
CA MET A 119 13.66 -3.40 -4.20
C MET A 119 13.62 -4.63 -5.09
N CYS A 120 14.54 -5.56 -4.90
CA CYS A 120 14.49 -6.86 -5.56
C CYS A 120 14.17 -8.01 -4.60
N VAL A 121 13.65 -9.09 -5.16
CA VAL A 121 13.30 -10.30 -4.41
C VAL A 121 14.53 -10.83 -3.68
N GLY A 122 14.41 -11.03 -2.37
CA GLY A 122 15.47 -11.45 -1.46
C GLY A 122 16.24 -10.28 -0.81
N GLU A 123 16.00 -9.04 -1.21
CA GLU A 123 16.61 -7.86 -0.56
C GLU A 123 16.09 -7.70 0.88
N LYS A 124 16.97 -7.27 1.78
CA LYS A 124 16.63 -6.88 3.15
C LYS A 124 17.07 -5.45 3.41
N ARG A 125 16.15 -4.60 3.88
CA ARG A 125 16.45 -3.19 4.14
C ARG A 125 15.65 -2.64 5.30
N THR A 126 16.19 -1.62 5.95
CA THR A 126 15.47 -0.81 6.92
C THR A 126 14.97 0.47 6.26
N VAL A 127 13.72 0.80 6.52
CA VAL A 127 13.09 2.06 6.11
C VAL A 127 12.69 2.83 7.36
N ILE A 128 13.21 4.04 7.51
CA ILE A 128 12.83 4.98 8.57
C ILE A 128 11.86 6.00 7.97
N ILE A 129 10.67 6.10 8.56
CA ILE A 129 9.56 6.89 8.04
C ILE A 129 9.24 8.01 9.04
N PRO A 130 9.39 9.28 8.62
CA PRO A 130 9.01 10.41 9.46
C PRO A 130 7.48 10.48 9.61
N PRO A 131 6.97 11.13 10.68
CA PRO A 131 5.56 11.03 11.03
C PRO A 131 4.60 11.48 9.92
N HIS A 132 4.95 12.52 9.16
CA HIS A 132 4.10 13.04 8.08
C HIS A 132 3.96 12.09 6.87
N LEU A 133 4.84 11.10 6.75
CA LEU A 133 4.75 10.00 5.77
C LEU A 133 4.22 8.70 6.40
N GLY A 134 3.97 8.70 7.71
CA GLY A 134 3.39 7.62 8.50
C GLY A 134 1.96 7.96 8.95
N TYR A 135 1.74 7.97 10.26
CA TYR A 135 0.42 8.23 10.87
C TYR A 135 0.23 9.67 11.41
N GLY A 136 1.16 10.57 11.09
CA GLY A 136 1.08 12.00 11.44
C GLY A 136 1.03 12.27 12.94
N GLU A 137 0.56 13.46 13.30
CA GLU A 137 0.42 13.91 14.69
C GLU A 137 -0.66 13.14 15.46
N ALA A 138 -1.65 12.60 14.74
CA ALA A 138 -2.75 11.85 15.34
C ALA A 138 -2.30 10.46 15.81
N GLY A 139 -1.40 9.81 15.07
CA GLY A 139 -1.04 8.42 15.34
C GLY A 139 -2.22 7.46 15.10
N VAL A 140 -2.19 6.33 15.79
CA VAL A 140 -3.26 5.33 15.86
C VAL A 140 -3.49 5.02 17.34
N ASP A 141 -4.70 5.29 17.83
CA ASP A 141 -5.01 5.11 19.25
C ASP A 141 -4.72 3.69 19.73
N GLY A 142 -3.99 3.57 20.83
CA GLY A 142 -3.58 2.27 21.41
C GLY A 142 -2.47 1.51 20.66
N GLU A 143 -2.05 1.94 19.47
CA GLU A 143 -1.07 1.22 18.65
C GLU A 143 0.16 2.07 18.32
N VAL A 144 -0.04 3.22 17.68
CA VAL A 144 1.04 4.08 17.20
C VAL A 144 0.91 5.45 17.85
N PRO A 145 1.88 5.89 18.66
CA PRO A 145 1.86 7.22 19.22
C PRO A 145 1.80 8.32 18.15
N GLY A 146 1.12 9.42 18.45
CA GLY A 146 1.16 10.62 17.62
C GLY A 146 2.60 11.12 17.41
N SER A 147 2.90 11.58 16.21
CA SER A 147 4.23 12.05 15.81
C SER A 147 5.34 10.98 15.92
N ALA A 148 4.99 9.70 15.90
CA ALA A 148 5.95 8.60 15.93
C ALA A 148 6.76 8.50 14.62
N VAL A 149 8.06 8.31 14.76
CA VAL A 149 8.94 7.84 13.69
C VAL A 149 8.85 6.32 13.63
N LEU A 150 8.53 5.78 12.46
CA LEU A 150 8.40 4.34 12.25
C LEU A 150 9.68 3.78 11.65
N VAL A 151 10.09 2.62 12.11
CA VAL A 151 11.22 1.86 11.59
C VAL A 151 10.70 0.53 11.09
N PHE A 152 10.90 0.25 9.81
CA PHE A 152 10.50 -1.01 9.18
C PHE A 152 11.72 -1.77 8.70
N ASP A 153 11.95 -2.95 9.27
CA ASP A 153 12.89 -3.93 8.72
C ASP A 153 12.14 -4.85 7.77
N ILE A 154 12.48 -4.79 6.48
CA ILE A 154 11.71 -5.40 5.39
C ILE A 154 12.56 -6.48 4.72
N GLU A 155 11.93 -7.60 4.37
CA GLU A 155 12.46 -8.63 3.47
C GLU A 155 11.46 -8.90 2.34
N LEU A 156 11.85 -8.61 1.10
CA LEU A 156 11.01 -8.86 -0.06
C LEU A 156 11.11 -10.32 -0.49
N LEU A 157 9.99 -11.01 -0.61
CA LEU A 157 9.94 -12.45 -0.89
C LEU A 157 9.48 -12.77 -2.31
N GLU A 158 8.56 -11.96 -2.83
CA GLU A 158 7.98 -12.17 -4.15
C GLU A 158 7.66 -10.84 -4.81
N LEU A 159 7.92 -10.75 -6.11
CA LEU A 159 7.57 -9.63 -6.96
C LEU A 159 6.91 -10.19 -8.22
N VAL A 160 5.65 -9.82 -8.43
CA VAL A 160 4.92 -10.10 -9.66
C VAL A 160 4.66 -8.77 -10.35
N ALA A 161 5.21 -8.62 -11.56
CA ALA A 161 5.06 -7.40 -12.33
C ALA A 161 3.58 -7.04 -12.50
N GLY A 162 3.24 -5.78 -12.35
CA GLY A 162 1.89 -5.25 -12.51
C GLY A 162 1.39 -5.25 -13.95
N LEU A 163 0.26 -4.57 -14.14
CA LEU A 163 -0.26 -4.15 -15.44
C LEU A 163 -0.04 -2.64 -15.64
N PRO A 164 -0.16 -2.10 -16.87
CA PRO A 164 -0.19 -0.66 -17.09
C PRO A 164 -1.27 0.03 -16.26
N GLU A 165 -1.04 1.30 -15.90
CA GLU A 165 -1.96 2.06 -15.07
C GLU A 165 -3.35 2.16 -15.71
N GLY A 166 -4.40 1.88 -14.92
CA GLY A 166 -5.79 1.85 -15.39
C GLY A 166 -6.28 0.50 -15.91
N TYR A 167 -5.41 -0.51 -16.05
CA TYR A 167 -5.79 -1.82 -16.57
C TYR A 167 -5.89 -2.89 -15.47
N MET A 168 -6.99 -3.65 -15.47
CA MET A 168 -7.15 -4.85 -14.63
C MET A 168 -6.90 -6.16 -15.40
N PHE A 169 -6.81 -6.09 -16.72
CA PHE A 169 -6.51 -7.21 -17.61
C PHE A 169 -5.80 -6.70 -18.87
N VAL A 170 -4.84 -7.47 -19.40
CA VAL A 170 -4.19 -7.21 -20.69
C VAL A 170 -4.04 -8.50 -21.50
N TRP A 171 -4.07 -8.35 -22.82
CA TRP A 171 -3.68 -9.40 -23.77
C TRP A 171 -2.17 -9.36 -24.01
N ASN A 172 -1.52 -10.53 -24.03
CA ASN A 172 -0.09 -10.68 -24.33
C ASN A 172 0.18 -11.00 -25.81
N GLY A 173 -0.86 -11.02 -26.65
CA GLY A 173 -0.78 -11.34 -28.07
C GLY A 173 -1.96 -10.78 -28.86
N GLU A 174 -2.05 -11.13 -30.13
CA GLU A 174 -3.16 -10.72 -30.99
C GLU A 174 -4.47 -11.35 -30.52
N VAL A 175 -5.51 -10.50 -30.46
CA VAL A 175 -6.87 -10.92 -30.18
C VAL A 175 -7.43 -11.54 -31.45
N SER A 176 -8.05 -12.72 -31.34
CA SER A 176 -8.69 -13.39 -32.47
C SER A 176 -9.78 -12.49 -33.08
N ALA A 177 -9.82 -12.40 -34.40
CA ALA A 177 -10.88 -11.67 -35.11
C ALA A 177 -12.28 -12.24 -34.84
N ASN A 178 -12.35 -13.51 -34.44
CA ASN A 178 -13.58 -14.23 -34.13
C ASN A 178 -13.76 -14.43 -32.62
N LEU A 179 -13.22 -13.53 -31.79
CA LEU A 179 -13.25 -13.65 -30.32
C LEU A 179 -14.64 -13.98 -29.76
N PHE A 180 -15.70 -13.38 -30.29
CA PHE A 180 -17.07 -13.67 -29.85
C PHE A 180 -17.45 -15.15 -30.05
N GLU A 181 -17.19 -15.69 -31.25
CA GLU A 181 -17.47 -17.09 -31.59
C GLU A 181 -16.60 -18.08 -30.79
N GLU A 182 -15.45 -17.64 -30.27
CA GLU A 182 -14.60 -18.46 -29.41
C GLU A 182 -15.09 -18.50 -27.95
N ILE A 183 -15.80 -17.46 -27.51
CA ILE A 183 -16.35 -17.37 -26.15
C ILE A 183 -17.72 -18.07 -26.09
N ASP A 184 -18.59 -17.80 -27.07
CA ASP A 184 -19.90 -18.42 -27.26
C ASP A 184 -19.72 -19.91 -27.63
N LYS A 185 -19.64 -20.78 -26.61
CA LYS A 185 -19.27 -22.19 -26.80
C LYS A 185 -20.43 -23.03 -27.27
N ASP A 186 -21.65 -22.67 -26.88
CA ASP A 186 -22.86 -23.40 -27.26
C ASP A 186 -23.48 -22.87 -28.57
N GLY A 187 -23.02 -21.71 -29.05
CA GLY A 187 -23.38 -21.13 -30.34
C GLY A 187 -24.80 -20.54 -30.34
N ASP A 188 -25.30 -20.13 -29.19
CA ASP A 188 -26.63 -19.56 -29.05
C ASP A 188 -26.70 -18.05 -29.37
N GLY A 189 -25.53 -17.41 -29.56
CA GLY A 189 -25.39 -16.00 -29.89
C GLY A 189 -25.39 -15.07 -28.67
N GLU A 190 -25.35 -15.63 -27.44
CA GLU A 190 -25.39 -14.92 -26.16
C GLU A 190 -24.25 -15.40 -25.25
N VAL A 191 -23.29 -14.54 -24.94
CA VAL A 191 -22.21 -14.88 -24.00
C VAL A 191 -22.67 -14.65 -22.57
N LEU A 192 -22.72 -15.71 -21.76
CA LEU A 192 -22.99 -15.63 -20.32
C LEU A 192 -21.71 -15.38 -19.50
N LEU A 193 -21.88 -14.97 -18.23
CA LEU A 193 -20.75 -14.72 -17.33
C LEU A 193 -19.86 -15.95 -17.15
N GLU A 194 -20.46 -17.14 -17.10
CA GLU A 194 -19.76 -18.40 -16.97
C GLU A 194 -18.85 -18.67 -18.17
N GLU A 195 -19.37 -18.51 -19.39
CA GLU A 195 -18.59 -18.71 -20.62
C GLU A 195 -17.46 -17.68 -20.75
N PHE A 196 -17.78 -16.42 -20.46
CA PHE A 196 -16.80 -15.35 -20.44
C PHE A 196 -15.69 -15.63 -19.42
N SER A 197 -16.06 -16.04 -18.21
CA SER A 197 -15.10 -16.35 -17.14
C SER A 197 -14.22 -17.53 -17.51
N GLU A 198 -14.80 -18.63 -17.97
CA GLU A 198 -14.06 -19.80 -18.43
C GLU A 198 -13.07 -19.44 -19.55
N TYR A 199 -13.49 -18.61 -20.50
CA TYR A 199 -12.62 -18.17 -21.58
C TYR A 199 -11.46 -17.32 -21.06
N ILE A 200 -11.72 -16.27 -20.27
CA ILE A 200 -10.66 -15.39 -19.74
C ILE A 200 -9.66 -16.19 -18.89
N HIS A 201 -10.13 -17.10 -18.03
CA HIS A 201 -9.26 -17.98 -17.25
C HIS A 201 -8.42 -18.91 -18.14
N ALA A 202 -8.98 -19.45 -19.22
CA ALA A 202 -8.22 -20.25 -20.19
C ALA A 202 -7.15 -19.43 -20.93
N GLN A 203 -7.43 -18.17 -21.25
CA GLN A 203 -6.45 -17.27 -21.86
C GLN A 203 -5.33 -16.89 -20.89
N VAL A 204 -5.65 -16.70 -19.61
CA VAL A 204 -4.64 -16.46 -18.56
C VAL A 204 -3.79 -17.71 -18.34
N ALA A 205 -4.40 -18.89 -18.26
CA ALA A 205 -3.70 -20.16 -18.07
C ALA A 205 -2.78 -20.51 -19.26
N SER A 206 -3.17 -20.13 -20.48
CA SER A 206 -2.35 -20.31 -21.69
C SER A 206 -1.31 -19.21 -21.89
N GLY A 207 -1.25 -18.20 -21.01
CA GLY A 207 -0.31 -17.08 -21.08
C GLY A 207 -0.66 -16.00 -22.12
N LYS A 208 -1.81 -16.13 -22.78
CA LYS A 208 -2.32 -15.16 -23.77
C LYS A 208 -2.95 -13.92 -23.12
N GLY A 209 -3.38 -14.03 -21.87
CA GLY A 209 -3.89 -12.92 -21.08
C GLY A 209 -3.20 -12.83 -19.72
N LYS A 210 -3.31 -11.67 -19.07
CA LYS A 210 -2.82 -11.47 -17.71
C LYS A 210 -3.79 -10.59 -16.92
N LEU A 211 -4.22 -11.09 -15.76
CA LEU A 211 -5.01 -10.33 -14.79
C LEU A 211 -4.11 -9.53 -13.85
N ALA A 212 -4.63 -8.43 -13.30
CA ALA A 212 -3.91 -7.64 -12.31
C ALA A 212 -3.62 -8.49 -11.07
N PRO A 213 -2.33 -8.66 -10.69
CA PRO A 213 -1.98 -9.46 -9.54
C PRO A 213 -2.40 -8.76 -8.24
N GLY A 214 -2.71 -9.54 -7.20
CA GLY A 214 -3.12 -9.03 -5.89
C GLY A 214 -4.59 -8.65 -5.74
N PHE A 215 -5.38 -8.80 -6.80
CA PHE A 215 -6.83 -8.61 -6.80
C PHE A 215 -7.55 -9.95 -6.98
N ASP A 216 -8.82 -9.99 -6.60
CA ASP A 216 -9.67 -11.16 -6.82
C ASP A 216 -9.97 -11.33 -8.32
N ALA A 217 -9.59 -12.48 -8.87
CA ALA A 217 -9.71 -12.76 -10.30
C ALA A 217 -11.18 -12.78 -10.75
N GLU A 218 -12.08 -13.36 -9.95
CA GLU A 218 -13.51 -13.41 -10.27
C GLU A 218 -14.13 -12.02 -10.26
N MET A 219 -13.73 -11.17 -9.32
CA MET A 219 -14.16 -9.77 -9.29
C MET A 219 -13.70 -9.00 -10.53
N ILE A 220 -12.45 -9.19 -10.97
CA ILE A 220 -11.95 -8.56 -12.20
C ILE A 220 -12.78 -9.03 -13.40
N VAL A 221 -12.93 -10.34 -13.57
CA VAL A 221 -13.65 -10.94 -14.70
C VAL A 221 -15.11 -10.49 -14.70
N LYS A 222 -15.77 -10.48 -13.54
CA LYS A 222 -17.13 -9.98 -13.40
C LYS A 222 -17.24 -8.50 -13.78
N ASN A 223 -16.31 -7.66 -13.32
CA ASN A 223 -16.29 -6.25 -13.71
C ASN A 223 -16.06 -6.08 -15.22
N MET A 224 -15.21 -6.90 -15.82
CA MET A 224 -15.01 -6.91 -17.29
C MET A 224 -16.30 -7.28 -18.03
N PHE A 225 -17.01 -8.31 -17.55
CA PHE A 225 -18.30 -8.74 -18.10
C PHE A 225 -19.36 -7.63 -17.97
N THR A 226 -19.54 -7.06 -16.78
CA THR A 226 -20.51 -5.97 -16.56
C THR A 226 -20.19 -4.72 -17.37
N ASN A 227 -18.92 -4.44 -17.66
CA ASN A 227 -18.54 -3.35 -18.56
C ASN A 227 -18.83 -3.66 -20.03
N GLN A 228 -19.10 -4.93 -20.37
CA GLN A 228 -19.40 -5.38 -21.71
C GLN A 228 -20.91 -5.56 -21.94
N ASP A 229 -21.64 -5.99 -20.89
CA ASP A 229 -23.10 -6.02 -20.79
C ASP A 229 -23.63 -4.58 -20.60
N ARG A 230 -23.93 -3.90 -21.71
CA ARG A 230 -24.28 -2.47 -21.70
C ARG A 230 -25.73 -2.24 -21.28
N ASN A 231 -26.60 -3.19 -21.58
CA ASN A 231 -28.02 -3.09 -21.30
C ASN A 231 -28.37 -3.64 -19.89
N GLY A 232 -27.43 -4.34 -19.23
CA GLY A 232 -27.56 -4.89 -17.89
C GLY A 232 -28.47 -6.11 -17.80
N ASP A 233 -28.65 -6.84 -18.91
CA ASP A 233 -29.55 -7.99 -18.99
C ASP A 233 -28.90 -9.32 -18.57
N GLY A 234 -27.61 -9.30 -18.22
CA GLY A 234 -26.86 -10.45 -17.74
C GLY A 234 -26.26 -11.32 -18.84
N LYS A 235 -26.29 -10.87 -20.09
CA LYS A 235 -25.67 -11.53 -21.25
C LYS A 235 -24.97 -10.50 -22.14
N VAL A 236 -24.04 -10.98 -22.95
CA VAL A 236 -23.30 -10.14 -23.90
C VAL A 236 -23.56 -10.65 -25.30
N THR A 237 -24.13 -9.79 -26.14
CA THR A 237 -24.39 -10.11 -27.55
C THR A 237 -23.25 -9.66 -28.47
N ALA A 238 -23.21 -10.20 -29.69
CA ALA A 238 -22.21 -9.80 -30.69
C ALA A 238 -22.26 -8.31 -31.06
N GLU A 239 -23.42 -7.65 -30.88
CA GLU A 239 -23.58 -6.21 -31.10
C GLU A 239 -22.89 -5.41 -30.00
N GLU A 240 -23.10 -5.78 -28.73
CA GLU A 240 -22.44 -5.15 -27.58
C GLU A 240 -20.93 -5.32 -27.65
N PHE A 241 -20.47 -6.49 -28.11
CA PHE A 241 -19.05 -6.80 -28.29
C PHE A 241 -18.34 -5.85 -29.27
N LYS A 242 -19.01 -5.44 -30.36
CA LYS A 242 -18.44 -4.61 -31.43
C LYS A 242 -18.44 -3.11 -31.13
N LEU A 243 -19.30 -2.64 -30.23
CA LEU A 243 -19.48 -1.19 -29.99
C LEU A 243 -18.25 -0.48 -29.37
N LYS A 244 -17.32 -1.23 -28.74
CA LYS A 244 -16.06 -0.65 -28.21
C LYS A 244 -15.12 -0.09 -29.29
N ASP A 245 -15.10 -0.69 -30.49
CA ASP A 245 -14.21 -0.22 -31.58
C ASP A 245 -14.68 1.09 -32.23
N GLN A 246 -15.95 1.47 -32.04
CA GLN A 246 -16.52 2.68 -32.63
C GLN A 246 -16.47 3.88 -31.68
N GLU A 247 -16.67 3.69 -30.37
CA GLU A 247 -16.56 4.77 -29.38
C GLU A 247 -15.11 5.21 -29.12
N ALA A 248 -14.14 4.30 -29.20
CA ALA A 248 -12.71 4.66 -29.07
C ALA A 248 -12.20 5.58 -30.19
N LYS A 249 -12.96 5.75 -31.28
CA LYS A 249 -12.63 6.68 -32.38
C LYS A 249 -13.28 8.05 -32.25
N HIS A 250 -14.15 8.28 -31.26
CA HIS A 250 -14.94 9.51 -31.16
C HIS A 250 -14.54 10.45 -30.01
N ASP A 251 -13.61 10.04 -29.13
CA ASP A 251 -13.15 10.84 -27.98
C ASP A 251 -11.68 11.31 -28.10
N GLU A 252 -11.17 11.53 -29.32
CA GLU A 252 -9.99 12.38 -29.54
C GLU A 252 -10.41 13.75 -30.09
N LEU A 253 -10.63 14.72 -29.17
CA LEU A 253 -10.53 16.16 -29.44
C LEU A 253 -10.13 16.93 -28.17
#